data_AF-A0A382BTH5-F1
#
_entry.id   AF-A0A382BTH5-F1
#
_cell.length_a   1.000
_cell.length_b   1.000
_cell.length_c   1.000
_cell.angle_alpha   90.00
_cell.angle_beta   90.00
_cell.angle_gamma   90.00
#
_symmetry.space_group_name_H-M   'P 1'
#
loop_
_entity.id
_entity.type
_entity.pdbx_description
1 polymer ?
#
loop_
_entity_poly.entity_id
_entity_poly.type
_entity_poly.pdbx_seq_one_letter_code
_entity_poly.pdbx_strand_id
1 'polypeptide(L)'
;MYSEVFVPVDNSDHSHWAVDRAIEICKSSGGSIVGNHVYAARLHDVRFRQLETGLPAQFQTAQEIKRQRKVHDKLIEKGLQLISDSFLDQTAKICSKAGVPLTRQLLEGINYEEIIREANKGAGRLPSLIGFDPN
;
A
#
# COMPACT_ATOMS: atom_id res chain seq x y z
N MET A 1 -25.51 7.19 -6.83
CA MET A 1 -25.13 5.98 -6.08
C MET A 1 -23.63 5.76 -6.28
N TYR A 2 -22.88 5.35 -5.25
CA TYR A 2 -21.43 5.13 -5.37
C TYR A 2 -21.16 3.85 -6.17
N SER A 3 -20.46 3.98 -7.30
CA SER A 3 -20.10 2.85 -8.18
C SER A 3 -18.79 2.19 -7.77
N GLU A 4 -17.87 2.92 -7.13
CA GLU A 4 -16.56 2.45 -6.74
C GLU A 4 -16.13 3.13 -5.43
N VAL A 5 -15.65 2.35 -4.46
CA VAL A 5 -15.19 2.81 -3.14
C VAL A 5 -13.70 2.53 -2.99
N PHE A 6 -12.92 3.56 -2.68
CA PHE A 6 -11.47 3.45 -2.50
C PHE A 6 -11.12 3.25 -1.02
N VAL A 7 -10.44 2.15 -0.70
CA VAL A 7 -10.14 1.76 0.68
C VAL A 7 -8.65 1.50 0.83
N PRO A 8 -7.89 2.45 1.39
CA PRO A 8 -6.53 2.20 1.82
C PRO A 8 -6.51 1.17 2.96
N VAL A 9 -5.59 0.22 2.90
CA VAL A 9 -5.40 -0.83 3.90
C VAL A 9 -3.96 -0.90 4.36
N ASP A 10 -3.75 -1.16 5.64
CA ASP A 10 -2.44 -1.35 6.26
C ASP A 10 -2.40 -2.60 7.16
N ASN A 11 -3.45 -3.43 7.05
CA ASN A 11 -3.69 -4.63 7.83
C ASN A 11 -3.93 -4.39 9.34
N SER A 12 -4.21 -3.15 9.73
CA SER A 12 -4.73 -2.82 11.06
C SER A 12 -6.22 -3.15 11.18
N ASP A 13 -6.71 -3.33 12.41
CA ASP A 13 -8.13 -3.52 12.70
C ASP A 13 -9.00 -2.39 12.13
N HIS A 14 -8.50 -1.15 12.16
CA HIS A 14 -9.18 0.03 11.61
C HIS A 14 -9.37 -0.08 10.10
N SER A 15 -8.34 -0.57 9.38
CA SER A 15 -8.46 -0.81 7.95
C SER A 15 -9.44 -1.94 7.63
N HIS A 16 -9.53 -2.97 8.49
CA HIS A 16 -10.51 -4.05 8.32
C HIS A 16 -11.93 -3.54 8.53
N TRP A 17 -12.18 -2.70 9.55
CA TRP A 17 -13.50 -2.06 9.74
C TRP A 17 -13.89 -1.15 8.58
N ALA A 18 -12.93 -0.43 8.00
CA ALA A 18 -13.17 0.39 6.82
C ALA A 18 -13.58 -0.48 5.61
N VAL A 19 -12.94 -1.64 5.42
CA VAL A 19 -13.32 -2.63 4.39
C VAL A 19 -14.72 -3.18 4.64
N ASP A 20 -15.06 -3.54 5.87
CA ASP A 20 -16.40 -4.03 6.22
C ASP A 20 -17.48 -2.98 5.87
N ARG A 21 -17.24 -1.71 6.20
CA ARG A 21 -18.14 -0.61 5.85
C ARG A 21 -18.24 -0.39 4.34
N ALA A 22 -17.12 -0.48 3.61
CA ALA A 22 -17.12 -0.39 2.15
C ALA A 22 -17.97 -1.51 1.51
N ILE A 23 -17.91 -2.72 2.06
CA ILE A 23 -18.71 -3.85 1.60
C ILE A 23 -20.21 -3.59 1.80
N GLU A 24 -20.62 -3.05 2.95
CA GLU A 24 -22.02 -2.68 3.19
C GLU A 24 -22.53 -1.67 2.15
N ILE A 25 -21.73 -0.63 1.88
CA ILE A 25 -22.03 0.40 0.87
C ILE A 25 -22.17 -0.25 -0.51
N CYS A 26 -21.17 -1.01 -0.95
CA CYS A 26 -21.14 -1.61 -2.28
C CYS A 26 -22.24 -2.67 -2.48
N LYS A 27 -22.63 -3.43 -1.45
CA LYS A 27 -23.78 -4.34 -1.52
C LYS A 27 -25.08 -3.61 -1.76
N SER A 28 -25.27 -2.47 -1.10
CA SER A 28 -26.48 -1.66 -1.29
C SER A 28 -26.51 -0.95 -2.65
N SER A 29 -25.33 -0.60 -3.19
CA SER A 29 -25.22 0.16 -4.43
C SER A 29 -24.97 -0.66 -5.69
N GLY A 30 -24.62 -1.93 -5.57
CA GLY A 30 -24.08 -2.73 -6.67
C GLY A 30 -22.69 -2.26 -7.13
N GLY A 31 -21.94 -1.58 -6.26
CA GLY A 31 -20.62 -1.03 -6.57
C GLY A 31 -19.46 -2.02 -6.38
N SER A 32 -18.24 -1.54 -6.59
CA SER A 32 -16.99 -2.27 -6.40
C SER A 32 -16.06 -1.57 -5.39
N ILE A 33 -15.05 -2.30 -4.91
CA ILE A 33 -14.01 -1.77 -4.02
C ILE A 33 -12.67 -1.72 -4.76
N VAL A 34 -11.92 -0.64 -4.56
CA VAL A 34 -10.48 -0.58 -4.85
C VAL A 34 -9.75 -0.65 -3.51
N GLY A 35 -9.16 -1.80 -3.22
CA GLY A 35 -8.30 -1.98 -2.06
C GLY A 35 -6.90 -1.49 -2.39
N ASN A 36 -6.39 -0.53 -1.63
CA ASN A 36 -5.12 0.12 -1.90
C ASN A 36 -4.11 -0.10 -0.76
N HIS A 37 -2.84 -0.33 -1.10
CA HIS A 37 -1.75 -0.18 -0.15
C HIS A 37 -0.62 0.63 -0.79
N VAL A 38 0.02 1.49 0.00
CA VAL A 38 1.18 2.29 -0.44
C VAL A 38 2.42 1.84 0.33
N TYR A 39 3.44 1.41 -0.41
CA TYR A 39 4.72 0.99 0.16
C TYR A 39 5.84 1.96 -0.23
N ALA A 40 6.85 2.09 0.64
CA ALA A 40 7.87 3.14 0.53
C ALA A 40 9.25 2.58 0.15
N ALA A 41 9.36 1.88 -0.98
CA ALA A 41 10.61 1.26 -1.41
C ALA A 41 11.71 2.28 -1.71
N ARG A 42 11.38 3.41 -2.34
CA ARG A 42 12.35 4.48 -2.65
C ARG A 42 12.86 5.16 -1.39
N LEU A 43 11.97 5.40 -0.40
CA LEU A 43 12.39 5.96 0.88
C LEU A 43 13.36 5.02 1.60
N HIS A 44 13.10 3.71 1.53
CA HIS A 44 14.00 2.69 2.07
C HIS A 44 15.37 2.70 1.37
N ASP A 45 15.44 2.77 0.04
CA ASP A 45 16.72 2.85 -0.70
C ASP A 45 17.52 4.10 -0.31
N VAL A 46 16.85 5.26 -0.23
CA VAL A 46 17.50 6.52 0.20
C VAL A 46 18.11 6.37 1.60
N ARG A 47 17.37 5.77 2.54
CA ARG A 47 17.89 5.52 3.90
C ARG A 47 19.04 4.54 3.91
N PHE A 48 18.97 3.47 3.12
CA PHE A 48 20.05 2.50 2.98
C PHE A 48 21.36 3.18 2.54
N ARG A 49 21.30 4.04 1.51
CA ARG A 49 22.47 4.76 1.00
C ARG A 49 23.07 5.73 2.02
N GLN A 50 22.24 6.39 2.83
CA GLN A 50 22.71 7.30 3.88
C GLN A 50 23.50 6.56 4.96
N LEU A 51 23.17 5.30 5.23
CA LEU A 51 23.85 4.47 6.21
C LEU A 51 25.20 3.90 5.72
N GLU A 52 25.51 3.98 4.43
CA GLU A 52 26.76 3.44 3.86
C GLU A 52 28.02 4.00 4.54
N THR A 53 27.98 5.29 4.92
CA THR A 53 29.09 5.96 5.61
C THR A 53 29.30 5.49 7.05
N GLY A 54 28.27 4.89 7.66
CA GLY A 54 28.32 4.32 9.01
C GLY A 54 28.75 2.85 9.05
N LEU A 55 29.02 2.22 7.90
CA LEU A 55 29.45 0.82 7.86
C LEU A 55 30.85 0.64 8.45
N PRO A 56 31.16 -0.52 9.06
CA PRO A 56 32.53 -0.86 9.47
C PRO A 56 33.53 -0.73 8.33
N ALA A 57 34.78 -0.33 8.62
CA ALA A 57 35.81 -0.03 7.61
C ALA A 57 35.99 -1.12 6.54
N GLN A 58 35.90 -2.41 6.93
CA GLN A 58 36.00 -3.55 6.01
C GLN A 58 34.91 -3.58 4.91
N PHE A 59 33.78 -2.90 5.13
CA PHE A 59 32.65 -2.83 4.20
C PHE A 59 32.56 -1.50 3.45
N GLN A 60 33.45 -0.53 3.71
CA GLN A 60 33.42 0.79 3.05
C GLN A 60 34.13 0.81 1.69
N THR A 61 34.77 -0.30 1.27
CA THR A 61 35.41 -0.37 -0.04
C THR A 61 34.36 -0.24 -1.14
N ALA A 62 34.72 0.39 -2.28
CA ALA A 62 33.79 0.58 -3.38
C ALA A 62 33.19 -0.73 -3.92
N GLN A 63 33.96 -1.83 -3.87
CA GLN A 63 33.50 -3.15 -4.26
C GLN A 63 32.45 -3.71 -3.28
N GLU A 64 32.68 -3.59 -1.97
CA GLU A 64 31.73 -4.06 -0.96
C GLU A 64 30.46 -3.22 -0.96
N ILE A 65 30.54 -1.88 -1.08
CA ILE A 65 29.36 -1.02 -1.23
C ILE A 65 28.52 -1.42 -2.45
N LYS A 66 29.17 -1.63 -3.61
CA LYS A 66 28.46 -2.06 -4.83
C LYS A 66 27.81 -3.43 -4.65
N ARG A 67 28.46 -4.36 -3.95
CA ARG A 67 27.91 -5.67 -3.62
C ARG A 67 26.70 -5.55 -2.68
N GLN A 68 26.79 -4.73 -1.63
CA GLN A 68 25.71 -4.50 -0.68
C GLN A 68 24.46 -3.92 -1.36
N ARG A 69 24.62 -2.91 -2.23
CA ARG A 69 23.53 -2.36 -3.05
C ARG A 69 22.85 -3.45 -3.89
N LYS A 70 23.63 -4.23 -4.63
CA LYS A 70 23.07 -5.31 -5.48
C LYS A 70 22.28 -6.35 -4.69
N VAL A 71 22.73 -6.69 -3.48
CA VAL A 71 22.02 -7.63 -2.61
C VAL A 71 20.74 -6.99 -2.06
N HIS A 72 20.84 -5.75 -1.60
CA HIS A 72 19.71 -4.96 -1.09
C HIS A 72 18.61 -4.78 -2.16
N ASP A 73 18.95 -4.28 -3.35
CA ASP A 73 18.01 -4.08 -4.47
C ASP A 73 17.25 -5.38 -4.79
N LYS A 74 17.97 -6.51 -4.86
CA LYS A 74 17.37 -7.78 -5.26
C LYS A 74 16.41 -8.34 -4.21
N LEU A 75 16.74 -8.22 -2.92
CA LEU A 75 16.01 -8.89 -1.84
C LEU A 75 14.95 -7.98 -1.21
N ILE A 76 15.30 -6.72 -0.95
CA ILE A 76 14.47 -5.81 -0.16
C ILE A 76 13.40 -5.17 -1.02
N GLU A 77 13.71 -4.67 -2.23
CA GLU A 77 12.71 -4.03 -3.08
C GLU A 77 11.59 -5.03 -3.44
N LYS A 78 11.97 -6.20 -3.94
CA LYS A 78 11.02 -7.29 -4.26
C LYS A 78 10.31 -7.82 -3.02
N GLY A 79 11.04 -7.97 -1.91
CA GLY A 79 10.48 -8.45 -0.65
C GLY A 79 9.42 -7.50 -0.10
N LEU A 80 9.71 -6.20 -0.07
CA LEU A 80 8.77 -5.16 0.34
C LEU A 80 7.53 -5.15 -0.54
N GLN A 81 7.69 -5.23 -1.86
CA GLN A 81 6.55 -5.30 -2.77
C GLN A 81 5.66 -6.52 -2.50
N LEU A 82 6.25 -7.71 -2.31
CA LEU A 82 5.52 -8.96 -2.02
C LEU A 82 4.78 -8.90 -0.67
N ILE A 83 5.45 -8.42 0.38
CA ILE A 83 4.84 -8.27 1.70
C ILE A 83 3.70 -7.26 1.63
N SER A 84 3.91 -6.15 0.93
CA SER A 84 2.92 -5.08 0.78
C SER A 84 1.70 -5.54 -0.01
N ASP A 85 1.89 -6.33 -1.08
CA ASP A 85 0.76 -6.93 -1.80
C ASP A 85 -0.02 -7.90 -0.89
N SER A 86 0.65 -8.66 -0.02
CA SER A 86 -0.03 -9.59 0.89
C SER A 86 -1.01 -8.91 1.86
N PHE A 87 -0.88 -7.61 2.12
CA PHE A 87 -1.82 -6.86 2.96
C PHE A 87 -3.22 -6.76 2.31
N LEU A 88 -3.31 -6.92 1.00
CA LEU A 88 -4.58 -6.94 0.27
C LEU A 88 -5.24 -8.34 0.26
N ASP A 89 -4.58 -9.37 0.78
CA ASP A 89 -5.09 -10.75 0.73
C ASP A 89 -6.30 -10.93 1.65
N GLN A 90 -6.28 -10.33 2.83
CA GLN A 90 -7.42 -10.36 3.74
C GLN A 90 -8.62 -9.63 3.13
N THR A 91 -8.40 -8.45 2.57
CA THR A 91 -9.43 -7.68 1.85
C THR A 91 -10.02 -8.50 0.70
N ALA A 92 -9.18 -9.17 -0.11
CA ALA A 92 -9.64 -10.04 -1.19
C ALA A 92 -10.51 -11.20 -0.69
N LYS A 93 -10.13 -11.85 0.41
CA LYS A 93 -10.92 -12.93 1.02
C LYS A 93 -12.29 -12.44 1.49
N ILE A 94 -12.34 -11.30 2.19
CA ILE A 94 -13.60 -10.77 2.74
C ILE A 94 -14.52 -10.28 1.61
N CYS A 95 -13.99 -9.54 0.63
CA CYS A 95 -14.76 -9.10 -0.55
C CYS A 95 -15.32 -10.29 -1.35
N SER A 96 -14.50 -11.33 -1.57
CA SER A 96 -14.92 -12.56 -2.27
C SER A 96 -16.06 -13.26 -1.52
N LYS A 97 -15.93 -13.45 -0.19
CA LYS A 97 -16.99 -14.03 0.65
C LYS A 97 -18.27 -13.20 0.62
N ALA A 98 -18.15 -11.88 0.49
CA ALA A 98 -19.26 -10.95 0.45
C ALA A 98 -19.90 -10.80 -0.95
N GLY A 99 -19.28 -11.35 -2.00
CA GLY A 99 -19.72 -11.18 -3.39
C GLY A 99 -19.51 -9.77 -3.94
N VAL A 100 -18.60 -8.99 -3.36
CA VAL A 100 -18.28 -7.62 -3.80
C VAL A 100 -17.03 -7.63 -4.67
N PRO A 101 -17.06 -7.07 -5.90
CA PRO A 101 -15.88 -7.00 -6.76
C PRO A 101 -14.75 -6.18 -6.12
N LEU A 102 -13.52 -6.66 -6.23
CA LEU A 102 -12.32 -5.99 -5.73
C LEU A 102 -11.30 -5.77 -6.85
N THR A 103 -10.81 -4.54 -6.97
CA THR A 103 -9.55 -4.21 -7.64
C THR A 103 -8.46 -4.03 -6.59
N ARG A 104 -7.36 -4.77 -6.73
CA ARG A 104 -6.16 -4.60 -5.90
C ARG A 104 -5.28 -3.51 -6.50
N GLN A 105 -4.82 -2.58 -5.69
CA GLN A 105 -3.92 -1.52 -6.11
C GLN A 105 -2.75 -1.39 -5.15
N LEU A 106 -1.54 -1.47 -5.70
CA LEU A 106 -0.32 -1.25 -4.96
C LEU A 106 0.39 -0.03 -5.53
N LEU A 107 0.68 0.96 -4.70
CA LEU A 107 1.38 2.19 -5.10
C LEU A 107 2.73 2.30 -4.39
N GLU A 108 3.73 2.84 -5.06
CA GLU A 108 5.01 3.18 -4.45
C GLU A 108 5.03 4.68 -4.12
N GLY A 109 5.44 5.03 -2.90
CA GLY A 109 5.65 6.42 -2.52
C GLY A 109 5.46 6.69 -1.03
N ILE A 110 5.20 7.95 -0.71
CA ILE A 110 4.82 8.38 0.65
C ILE A 110 3.33 8.11 0.81
N ASN A 111 2.96 7.35 1.85
CA ASN A 111 1.62 6.78 2.03
C ASN A 111 0.48 7.80 1.82
N TYR A 112 0.43 8.87 2.63
CA TYR A 112 -0.65 9.85 2.55
C TYR A 112 -0.64 10.63 1.21
N GLU A 113 0.53 10.88 0.63
CA GLU A 113 0.64 11.62 -0.63
C GLU A 113 0.04 10.83 -1.79
N GLU A 114 0.37 9.54 -1.89
CA GLU A 114 -0.14 8.70 -2.97
C GLU A 114 -1.61 8.35 -2.77
N ILE A 115 -2.08 8.17 -1.53
CA ILE A 115 -3.50 8.02 -1.22
C ILE A 115 -4.29 9.25 -1.67
N ILE A 116 -3.84 10.46 -1.29
CA ILE A 116 -4.53 11.71 -1.66
C ILE A 116 -4.45 11.95 -3.17
N ARG A 117 -3.28 11.71 -3.77
CA ARG A 117 -3.08 11.82 -5.22
C ARG A 117 -4.04 10.90 -5.97
N GLU A 118 -4.14 9.65 -5.55
CA GLU A 118 -4.98 8.66 -6.21
C GLU A 118 -6.47 8.96 -6.03
N ALA A 119 -6.89 9.33 -4.82
CA ALA A 119 -8.25 9.78 -4.55
C ALA A 119 -8.63 11.00 -5.42
N ASN A 120 -7.70 11.95 -5.63
CA ASN A 120 -7.94 13.17 -6.42
C ASN A 120 -7.77 13.00 -7.94
N LYS A 121 -7.04 11.99 -8.41
CA LYS A 121 -6.96 11.63 -9.85
C LYS A 121 -8.31 11.13 -10.39
N GLY A 122 -9.23 10.76 -9.49
CA GLY A 122 -10.58 10.31 -9.83
C GLY A 122 -11.32 11.32 -10.71
N ALA A 123 -11.42 11.02 -12.00
CA ALA A 123 -12.24 11.73 -12.99
C ALA A 123 -13.76 11.59 -12.71
N GLY A 124 -14.24 12.04 -11.55
CA GLY A 124 -15.64 12.01 -11.13
C GLY A 124 -16.05 10.88 -10.16
N ARG A 125 -15.10 10.10 -9.63
CA ARG A 125 -15.35 9.12 -8.55
C ARG A 125 -15.09 9.83 -7.22
N LEU A 126 -16.09 9.93 -6.35
CA LEU A 126 -15.98 10.69 -5.09
C LEU A 126 -14.78 10.17 -4.26
N PRO A 127 -13.90 11.06 -3.76
CA PRO A 127 -12.87 10.73 -2.80
C PRO A 127 -13.54 10.41 -1.45
N SER A 128 -14.05 9.19 -1.30
CA SER A 128 -14.38 8.67 0.03
C SER A 128 -13.16 7.91 0.52
N LEU A 129 -12.22 8.66 1.09
CA LEU A 129 -11.34 8.06 2.06
C LEU A 129 -12.25 7.63 3.21
N ILE A 130 -12.46 6.32 3.39
CA ILE A 130 -13.07 5.83 4.64
C ILE A 130 -11.98 5.93 5.71
N GLY A 131 -11.71 7.17 6.13
CA GLY A 131 -10.99 7.47 7.36
C GLY A 131 -12.00 7.48 8.49
N PHE A 132 -11.71 6.72 9.55
CA PHE A 132 -12.42 6.85 10.82
C PHE A 132 -12.11 8.23 11.42
N ASP A 133 -13.16 9.02 11.70
CA ASP A 133 -13.08 10.13 12.66
C ASP A 133 -13.17 9.50 14.07
N PRO A 134 -12.17 9.65 14.94
CA PRO A 134 -12.21 9.13 16.29
C PRO A 134 -13.02 10.00 17.28
N ASN A 135 -13.85 10.94 16.80
CA ASN A 135 -14.78 11.71 17.65
C ASN A 135 -16.25 11.30 17.46
#